data_AF-A0A6L5XBD1-F1
#
_entry.id   AF-A0A6L5XBD1-F1
#
_cell.length_a   1.000
_cell.length_b   1.000
_cell.length_c   1.000
_cell.angle_alpha   90.00
_cell.angle_beta   90.00
_cell.angle_gamma   90.00
#
_symmetry.space_group_name_H-M   'P 1'
#
loop_
_entity.id
_entity.type
_entity.pdbx_description
1 polymer ?
#
loop_
_entity_poly.entity_id
_entity_poly.type
_entity_poly.pdbx_seq_one_letter_code
_entity_poly.pdbx_strand_id
1 'polypeptide(L)'
;MTEEFWANTHLSVVRYYGHISLMGHEYIIVNKEGKDIFQLSAEAHKAGRENAIEPGEPCDLVVKTLMVAYRKLGRDRIIALIKDGRSEKEINDIAKKGGEQ
;
A
#
# COMPACT_ATOMS: atom_id res chain seq x y z
N MET A 1 -6.32 -1.79 -1.95
CA MET A 1 -6.98 -3.09 -2.18
C MET A 1 -6.23 -4.13 -1.38
N THR A 2 -6.91 -4.97 -0.59
CA THR A 2 -6.23 -6.05 0.14
C THR A 2 -5.75 -7.15 -0.81
N GLU A 3 -4.75 -7.94 -0.40
CA GLU A 3 -4.19 -9.02 -1.23
C GLU A 3 -5.27 -9.88 -1.87
N GLU A 4 -6.26 -10.32 -1.08
CA GLU A 4 -7.32 -11.22 -1.53
C GLU A 4 -8.12 -10.64 -2.71
N PHE A 5 -8.19 -9.31 -2.78
CA PHE A 5 -8.94 -8.58 -3.79
C PHE A 5 -8.19 -8.46 -5.12
N TRP A 6 -6.89 -8.16 -5.10
CA TRP A 6 -6.13 -7.90 -6.33
C TRP A 6 -5.39 -9.14 -6.85
N ALA A 7 -5.01 -10.06 -5.98
CA ALA A 7 -4.19 -11.23 -6.32
C ALA A 7 -4.87 -12.23 -7.26
N ASN A 8 -6.21 -12.22 -7.33
CA ASN A 8 -7.00 -13.12 -8.18
C ASN A 8 -7.56 -12.42 -9.44
N THR A 9 -6.99 -11.28 -9.81
CA THR A 9 -7.46 -10.46 -10.96
C THR A 9 -6.32 -10.20 -11.94
N HIS A 10 -6.58 -9.41 -12.99
CA HIS A 10 -5.54 -8.90 -13.89
C HIS A 10 -4.44 -8.10 -13.17
N LEU A 11 -4.72 -7.59 -11.96
CA LEU A 11 -3.75 -6.91 -11.12
C LEU A 11 -2.72 -7.85 -10.49
N SER A 12 -2.93 -9.17 -10.53
CA SER A 12 -1.98 -10.18 -10.01
C SER A 12 -0.58 -10.07 -10.59
N VAL A 13 -0.42 -9.45 -11.76
CA VAL A 13 0.89 -9.15 -12.37
C VAL A 13 1.82 -8.37 -11.45
N VAL A 14 1.28 -7.58 -10.51
CA VAL A 14 2.07 -6.85 -9.50
C VAL A 14 2.84 -7.78 -8.57
N ARG A 15 2.50 -9.07 -8.45
CA ARG A 15 3.30 -10.06 -7.70
C ARG A 15 4.71 -10.22 -8.28
N TYR A 16 4.86 -10.01 -9.58
CA TYR A 16 6.13 -10.19 -10.27
C TYR A 16 6.94 -8.89 -10.37
N TYR A 17 6.27 -7.75 -10.48
CA TYR A 17 6.92 -6.46 -10.71
C TYR A 17 6.88 -5.52 -9.49
N GLY A 18 6.07 -5.82 -8.49
CA GLY A 18 5.85 -4.99 -7.31
C GLY A 18 4.90 -3.80 -7.51
N HIS A 19 4.66 -3.38 -8.75
CA HIS A 19 3.81 -2.24 -9.09
C HIS A 19 3.18 -2.39 -10.50
N ILE A 20 2.19 -1.56 -10.80
CA ILE A 20 1.55 -1.45 -12.12
C ILE A 20 1.04 -0.03 -12.36
N SER A 21 1.10 0.43 -13.61
CA SER A 21 0.39 1.63 -14.06
C SER A 21 -0.90 1.21 -14.78
N LEU A 22 -2.05 1.62 -14.25
CA LEU A 22 -3.36 1.29 -14.81
C LEU A 22 -4.27 2.52 -14.78
N MET A 23 -4.88 2.83 -15.92
CA MET A 23 -5.83 3.96 -16.08
C MET A 23 -5.30 5.30 -15.55
N GLY A 24 -4.00 5.57 -15.75
CA GLY A 24 -3.37 6.82 -15.29
C GLY A 24 -2.97 6.85 -13.81
N HIS A 25 -3.21 5.77 -13.07
CA HIS A 25 -2.80 5.62 -11.68
C HIS A 25 -1.65 4.62 -11.56
N GLU A 26 -0.66 4.97 -10.72
CA GLU A 26 0.41 4.05 -10.32
C GLU A 26 0.00 3.34 -9.03
N TYR A 27 -0.07 2.02 -9.07
CA TYR A 27 -0.36 1.16 -7.93
C TYR A 27 0.89 0.41 -7.52
N ILE A 28 1.13 0.30 -6.22
CA ILE A 28 2.32 -0.35 -5.67
C ILE A 28 1.95 -1.20 -4.45
N ILE A 29 2.62 -2.35 -4.31
CA ILE A 29 2.47 -3.20 -3.13
C ILE A 29 3.11 -2.52 -1.93
N VAL A 30 2.37 -2.47 -0.82
CA VAL A 30 2.85 -2.00 0.48
C VAL A 30 2.56 -3.02 1.58
N ASN A 31 3.36 -3.02 2.64
CA ASN A 31 3.05 -3.78 3.87
C ASN A 31 2.03 -3.05 4.77
N LYS A 32 1.69 -3.65 5.92
CA LYS A 32 0.81 -3.02 6.94
C LYS A 32 1.27 -1.64 7.43
N GLU A 33 2.56 -1.35 7.35
CA GLU A 33 3.16 -0.08 7.78
C GLU A 33 3.17 0.97 6.66
N GLY A 34 2.82 0.59 5.43
CA GLY A 34 2.84 1.48 4.26
C GLY A 34 4.22 1.68 3.63
N LYS A 35 5.20 0.83 3.96
CA LYS A 35 6.45 0.75 3.22
C LYS A 35 6.20 0.04 1.89
N ASP A 36 6.72 0.59 0.80
CA ASP A 36 6.60 -0.08 -0.49
C ASP A 36 7.54 -1.27 -0.63
N ILE A 37 7.21 -2.15 -1.57
CA ILE A 37 7.95 -3.36 -1.86
C ILE A 37 9.43 -3.13 -2.20
N PHE A 38 9.80 -1.97 -2.77
CA PHE A 38 11.19 -1.68 -3.10
C PHE A 38 11.99 -1.29 -1.85
N GLN A 39 11.41 -0.49 -0.96
CA GLN A 39 11.97 -0.20 0.36
C GLN A 39 12.16 -1.50 1.14
N LEU A 40 11.13 -2.35 1.16
CA LEU A 40 11.16 -3.63 1.87
C LEU A 40 12.19 -4.60 1.29
N SER A 41 12.33 -4.65 -0.04
CA SER A 41 13.33 -5.47 -0.72
C SER A 41 14.75 -5.01 -0.37
N ALA A 42 15.01 -3.70 -0.36
CA ALA A 42 16.30 -3.16 0.07
C ALA A 42 16.62 -3.47 1.54
N GLU A 43 15.62 -3.34 2.43
CA GLU A 43 15.74 -3.68 3.86
C GLU A 43 15.98 -5.19 4.06
N ALA A 44 15.28 -6.05 3.33
CA ALA A 44 15.46 -7.50 3.36
C ALA A 44 16.87 -7.91 2.89
N HIS A 45 17.32 -7.38 1.76
CA HIS A 45 18.66 -7.62 1.23
C HIS A 45 19.75 -7.22 2.25
N LYS A 46 19.62 -6.02 2.85
CA LYS A 46 20.55 -5.55 3.89
C LYS A 46 20.55 -6.44 5.15
N ALA A 47 19.39 -6.99 5.51
CA ALA A 47 19.22 -7.86 6.66
C ALA A 47 19.53 -9.34 6.38
N GLY A 48 19.87 -9.70 5.13
CA GLY A 48 20.08 -11.09 4.73
C GLY A 48 18.81 -11.94 4.72
N ARG A 49 17.63 -11.32 4.61
CA ARG A 49 16.34 -12.01 4.47
C ARG A 49 16.05 -12.34 3.01
N GLU A 50 15.44 -13.49 2.79
CA GLU A 50 15.03 -13.94 1.46
C GLU A 50 13.81 -13.16 0.95
N ASN A 51 12.85 -12.88 1.83
CA ASN A 51 11.58 -12.25 1.46
C ASN A 51 11.52 -10.78 1.88
N ALA A 52 11.00 -9.93 1.00
CA ALA A 52 10.69 -8.52 1.31
C ALA A 52 9.49 -8.40 2.28
N ILE A 53 8.48 -9.26 2.07
CA ILE A 53 7.30 -9.42 2.92
C ILE A 53 7.22 -10.92 3.26
N GLU A 54 7.21 -11.26 4.54
CA GLU A 54 7.16 -12.66 4.96
C GLU A 54 5.80 -13.30 4.65
N PRO A 55 5.75 -14.62 4.39
CA PRO A 55 4.49 -15.33 4.22
C PRO A 55 3.55 -15.12 5.42
N GLY A 56 2.30 -14.73 5.14
CA GLY A 56 1.28 -14.47 6.16
C GLY A 56 1.25 -13.03 6.68
N GLU A 57 2.23 -12.19 6.32
CA GLU A 57 2.12 -10.74 6.57
C GLU A 57 1.19 -10.09 5.54
N PRO A 58 0.26 -9.23 5.98
CA PRO A 58 -0.67 -8.57 5.06
C PRO A 58 0.07 -7.62 4.11
N CYS A 59 -0.27 -7.73 2.83
CA CYS A 59 0.16 -6.80 1.80
C CYS A 59 -1.04 -6.23 1.04
N ASP A 60 -1.01 -4.92 0.77
CA ASP A 60 -2.09 -4.23 0.09
C ASP A 60 -1.54 -3.56 -1.17
N LEU A 61 -2.34 -3.54 -2.24
CA LEU A 61 -2.05 -2.77 -3.44
C LEU A 61 -2.68 -1.39 -3.28
N VAL A 62 -1.84 -0.35 -3.25
CA VAL A 62 -2.25 1.02 -2.93
C VAL A 62 -1.88 1.96 -4.07
N VAL A 63 -2.76 2.92 -4.38
CA VAL A 63 -2.43 4.00 -5.31
C VAL A 63 -1.32 4.85 -4.69
N LYS A 64 -0.26 5.13 -5.42
CA LYS A 64 0.94 5.81 -4.92
C LYS A 64 0.63 7.15 -4.22
N THR A 65 -0.39 7.87 -4.70
CA THR A 65 -0.89 9.13 -4.11
C THR A 65 -1.41 8.98 -2.68
N LEU A 66 -1.83 7.77 -2.28
CA LEU A 66 -2.33 7.47 -0.94
C LEU A 66 -1.26 6.91 0.01
N MET A 67 -0.05 6.60 -0.46
CA MET A 67 0.98 5.98 0.38
C MET A 67 1.35 6.83 1.61
N VAL A 68 1.39 8.15 1.46
CA VAL A 68 1.70 9.05 2.58
C VAL A 68 0.59 9.01 3.63
N ALA A 69 -0.67 9.07 3.19
CA ALA A 69 -1.80 8.92 4.10
C ALA A 69 -1.83 7.54 4.76
N TYR A 70 -1.51 6.49 4.01
CA TYR A 70 -1.45 5.13 4.52
C TYR A 70 -0.43 4.97 5.64
N ARG A 71 0.79 5.49 5.45
CA ARG A 71 1.84 5.49 6.49
C ARG A 71 1.44 6.27 7.75
N LYS A 72 0.70 7.37 7.59
CA LYS A 72 0.28 8.22 8.72
C LYS A 72 -0.93 7.68 9.49
N LEU A 73 -1.94 7.21 8.77
CA LEU A 73 -3.22 6.80 9.35
C LEU A 73 -3.26 5.32 9.71
N GLY A 74 -2.40 4.51 9.10
CA GLY A 74 -2.40 3.06 9.25
C GLY A 74 -3.43 2.35 8.37
N ARG A 75 -3.17 1.07 8.13
CA ARG A 75 -3.95 0.18 7.26
C ARG A 75 -5.45 0.20 7.56
N ASP A 76 -5.84 -0.10 8.79
CA ASP A 76 -7.25 -0.28 9.14
C ASP A 76 -8.06 1.01 8.98
N ARG A 77 -7.44 2.16 9.29
CA ARG A 77 -8.08 3.46 9.11
C ARG A 77 -8.26 3.81 7.64
N ILE A 78 -7.27 3.53 6.79
CA ILE A 78 -7.42 3.71 5.33
C ILE A 78 -8.53 2.84 4.78
N ILE A 79 -8.56 1.56 5.16
CA ILE A 79 -9.59 0.62 4.71
C ILE A 79 -10.98 1.11 5.14
N ALA A 80 -11.13 1.58 6.38
CA ALA A 80 -12.38 2.15 6.87
C ALA A 80 -12.81 3.39 6.05
N LEU A 81 -11.90 4.34 5.81
CA LEU A 81 -12.20 5.55 5.03
C LEU A 81 -12.62 5.23 3.58
N ILE A 82 -11.99 4.24 2.95
CA ILE A 82 -12.37 3.79 1.60
C ILE A 82 -13.76 3.13 1.63
N LYS A 83 -14.05 2.30 2.63
CA LYS A 83 -15.39 1.69 2.81
C LYS A 83 -16.48 2.73 3.08
N ASP A 84 -16.14 3.83 3.74
CA ASP A 84 -17.02 4.98 3.96
C ASP A 84 -17.22 5.84 2.69
N GLY A 85 -16.63 5.45 1.55
CA GLY A 85 -16.77 6.15 0.27
C GLY A 85 -15.95 7.44 0.16
N ARG A 86 -14.94 7.64 1.00
CA ARG A 86 -14.06 8.82 0.92
C ARG A 86 -13.16 8.73 -0.32
N SER A 87 -13.03 9.84 -1.01
CA SER A 87 -12.11 10.01 -2.14
C SER A 87 -10.64 10.07 -1.70
N GLU A 88 -9.72 9.82 -2.64
CA GLU A 88 -8.28 9.91 -2.37
C GLU A 88 -7.87 11.29 -1.81
N LYS A 89 -8.50 12.36 -2.32
CA LYS A 89 -8.24 13.72 -1.89
C LYS A 89 -8.64 13.93 -0.43
N GLU A 90 -9.84 13.50 -0.04
CA GLU A 90 -10.33 13.61 1.34
C GLU A 90 -9.43 12.84 2.31
N ILE A 91 -9.03 11.61 1.95
CA ILE A 91 -8.14 10.79 2.78
C ILE A 91 -6.79 11.48 2.97
N ASN A 92 -6.22 12.04 1.90
CA ASN A 92 -4.97 12.78 1.96
C ASN A 92 -5.09 14.06 2.79
N ASP A 93 -6.22 14.77 2.72
CA ASP A 93 -6.44 15.98 3.52
C ASP A 93 -6.64 15.65 5.01
N ILE A 94 -7.28 14.53 5.35
CA ILE A 94 -7.35 14.01 6.73
C ILE A 94 -5.93 13.71 7.26
N ALA A 95 -5.10 13.05 6.46
CA ALA A 95 -3.73 12.72 6.85
C ALA A 95 -2.82 13.94 7.00
N LYS A 96 -3.13 15.06 6.34
CA LYS A 96 -2.44 16.34 6.54
C LYS A 96 -2.84 16.97 7.87
N LYS A 97 -4.14 17.09 8.14
CA LYS A 97 -4.68 17.71 9.37
C LYS A 97 -4.32 16.94 10.65
N GLY A 98 -4.22 15.61 10.58
CA GLY A 98 -3.82 14.78 11.72
C GLY A 98 -2.33 14.85 12.08
N GLY A 99 -1.49 15.55 11.30
CA GLY A 99 -0.07 15.73 11.57
C GLY A 99 0.32 17.07 12.17
N GLU A 100 -0.66 17.93 12.49
CA GLU A 100 -0.46 19.27 13.09
C GLU A 100 -0.75 19.31 14.61
N GLN A 101 -0.66 18.16 15.29
CA GLN A 101 -0.83 18.08 16.75
C GLN A 101 0.51 17.94 17.47
#